data_AF-A0A0Q6PQ66-F1
#
_entry.id   AF-A0A0Q6PQ66-F1
#
_cell.length_a   1.000
_cell.length_b   1.000
_cell.length_c   1.000
_cell.angle_alpha   90.00
_cell.angle_beta   90.00
_cell.angle_gamma   90.00
#
_symmetry.space_group_name_H-M   'P 1'
#
loop_
_entity.id
_entity.type
_entity.pdbx_description
1 polymer ?
#
loop_
_entity_poly.entity_id
_entity_poly.type
_entity_poly.pdbx_seq_one_letter_code
_entity_poly.pdbx_strand_id
1 'polypeptide(L)'
;MQPVGLRDRKRQETRSRLEHAAVDIVLRDGLEHLTVDAMSELADVSPRTFFNYFESKEDAILGLHDPEITDETVTQHLSGTAGSDLIESLMGLLFSVLGSSIGDTDLHHSRMTILQQHPQLLRRHMAQMNRMLEQLTATTQTLMARDPRFADVDASRTAPMAQVVLMVCGGSIRAAVKEWAEADGKAPIEELEQRAITLVREVTERLR
;
A
#
# COMPACT_ATOMS: atom_id res chain seq x y z
N MET A 1 -15.94 -6.41 13.50
CA MET A 1 -14.73 -5.56 13.52
C MET A 1 -14.46 -5.13 14.94
N GLN A 2 -13.33 -5.53 15.55
CA GLN A 2 -12.85 -4.82 16.74
C GLN A 2 -12.41 -3.42 16.28
N PRO A 3 -12.78 -2.35 17.00
CA PRO A 3 -12.31 -1.02 16.66
C PRO A 3 -10.79 -1.00 16.79
N VAL A 4 -10.11 -0.49 15.76
CA VAL A 4 -8.67 -0.21 15.76
C VAL A 4 -8.31 0.39 17.12
N GLY A 5 -7.43 -0.29 17.86
CA GLY A 5 -7.12 0.11 19.23
C GLY A 5 -6.60 1.55 19.25
N LEU A 6 -6.91 2.31 20.30
CA LEU A 6 -6.40 3.68 20.48
C LEU A 6 -4.86 3.75 20.32
N ARG A 7 -4.16 2.65 20.59
CA ARG A 7 -2.72 2.49 20.38
C ARG A 7 -2.34 2.46 18.89
N ASP A 8 -3.03 1.67 18.08
CA ASP A 8 -2.75 1.55 16.64
C ASP A 8 -3.06 2.86 15.91
N ARG A 9 -4.16 3.54 16.30
CA ARG A 9 -4.49 4.86 15.75
C ARG A 9 -3.40 5.90 16.07
N LYS A 10 -2.97 5.99 17.33
CA LYS A 10 -1.88 6.89 17.74
C LYS A 10 -0.56 6.56 17.05
N ARG A 11 -0.29 5.27 16.82
CA ARG A 11 0.88 4.81 16.07
C ARG A 11 0.81 5.30 14.63
N GLN A 12 -0.31 5.12 13.96
CA GLN A 12 -0.51 5.58 12.58
C GLN A 12 -0.45 7.11 12.45
N GLU A 13 -1.07 7.85 13.38
CA GLU A 13 -1.00 9.32 13.44
C GLU A 13 0.45 9.80 13.57
N THR A 14 1.24 9.17 14.47
CA THR A 14 2.64 9.53 14.66
C THR A 14 3.49 9.22 13.43
N ARG A 15 3.26 8.07 12.79
CA ARG A 15 3.91 7.69 11.53
C ARG A 15 3.63 8.71 10.44
N SER A 16 2.35 9.06 10.26
CA SER A 16 1.92 10.04 9.27
C SER A 16 2.60 11.40 9.50
N ARG A 17 2.68 11.91 10.74
CA ARG A 17 3.40 13.17 11.04
C ARG A 17 4.88 13.12 10.66
N LEU A 18 5.56 12.01 10.91
CA LEU A 18 6.96 11.83 10.55
C LEU A 18 7.18 11.79 9.03
N GLU A 19 6.29 11.12 8.30
CA GLU A 19 6.34 11.06 6.83
C GLU A 19 6.12 12.44 6.19
N HIS A 20 5.13 13.19 6.68
CA HIS A 20 4.86 14.57 6.25
C HIS A 20 6.06 15.47 6.56
N ALA A 21 6.59 15.42 7.78
CA ALA A 21 7.75 16.18 8.16
C ALA A 21 8.95 15.91 7.24
N ALA A 22 9.19 14.65 6.89
CA ALA A 22 10.27 14.27 5.99
C ALA A 22 10.10 14.85 4.58
N VAL A 23 8.89 14.74 4.02
CA VAL A 23 8.56 15.27 2.69
C VAL A 23 8.63 16.80 2.67
N ASP A 24 8.06 17.46 3.68
CA ASP A 24 8.06 18.92 3.79
C ASP A 24 9.48 19.50 3.86
N ILE A 25 10.36 18.89 4.66
CA ILE A 25 11.76 19.31 4.76
C ILE A 25 12.44 19.20 3.40
N VAL A 26 12.28 18.08 2.68
CA VAL A 26 12.97 17.92 1.40
C VAL A 26 12.41 18.84 0.32
N LEU A 27 11.09 19.04 0.26
CA LEU A 27 10.50 19.94 -0.72
C LEU A 27 10.84 21.41 -0.45
N ARG A 28 10.97 21.81 0.82
CA ARG A 28 11.26 23.20 1.20
C ARG A 28 12.76 23.50 1.21
N ASP A 29 13.55 22.64 1.83
CA ASP A 29 14.94 22.91 2.20
C ASP A 29 15.94 22.01 1.46
N GLY A 30 15.48 20.91 0.85
CA GLY A 30 16.35 19.95 0.14
C GLY A 30 16.74 18.72 0.96
N LEU A 31 17.21 17.67 0.27
CA LEU A 31 17.51 16.36 0.87
C LEU A 31 18.65 16.39 1.89
N GLU A 32 19.60 17.33 1.75
CA GLU A 32 20.73 17.53 2.65
C GLU A 32 20.30 18.02 4.04
N HIS A 33 19.16 18.71 4.13
CA HIS A 33 18.57 19.18 5.39
C HIS A 33 17.73 18.11 6.09
N LEU A 34 17.46 16.99 5.42
CA LEU A 34 16.74 15.86 6.01
C LEU A 34 17.61 15.21 7.10
N THR A 35 17.26 15.43 8.36
CA THR A 35 17.90 14.82 9.52
C THR A 35 16.85 14.25 10.48
N VAL A 36 17.24 13.23 11.26
CA VAL A 36 16.35 12.64 12.27
C VAL A 36 15.90 13.68 13.29
N ASP A 37 16.80 14.58 13.68
CA ASP A 37 16.49 15.65 14.63
C ASP A 37 15.47 16.63 14.05
N ALA A 38 15.68 17.12 12.82
CA ALA A 38 14.75 18.04 12.17
C ALA A 38 13.36 17.41 11.96
N MET A 39 13.29 16.15 11.55
CA MET A 39 12.01 15.43 11.42
C MET A 39 11.34 15.23 12.77
N SER A 40 12.10 14.88 13.81
CA SER A 40 11.57 14.63 15.14
C SER A 40 11.04 15.93 15.77
N GLU A 41 11.74 17.04 15.59
CA GLU A 41 11.32 18.37 16.01
C GLU A 41 10.03 18.77 15.30
N LEU A 42 9.98 18.66 13.97
CA LEU A 42 8.81 19.04 13.18
C LEU A 42 7.58 18.16 13.47
N ALA A 43 7.78 16.88 13.79
CA ALA A 43 6.70 15.93 14.11
C ALA A 43 6.30 15.89 15.60
N ASP A 44 6.93 16.72 16.45
CA ASP A 44 6.76 16.77 17.90
C ASP A 44 6.98 15.40 18.57
N VAL A 45 8.14 14.79 18.30
CA VAL A 45 8.56 13.51 18.88
C VAL A 45 10.06 13.51 19.22
N SER A 46 10.52 12.50 19.96
CA SER A 46 11.96 12.32 20.20
C SER A 46 12.65 11.56 19.06
N PRO A 47 13.97 11.70 18.86
CA PRO A 47 14.73 10.85 17.94
C PRO A 47 14.59 9.35 18.25
N ARG A 48 14.51 8.99 19.54
CA ARG A 48 14.21 7.61 19.95
C ARG A 48 12.84 7.16 19.44
N THR A 49 11.86 8.04 19.47
CA THR A 49 10.52 7.77 18.92
C THR A 49 10.61 7.55 17.41
N PHE A 50 11.35 8.39 16.67
CA PHE A 50 11.57 8.21 15.23
C PHE A 50 12.05 6.79 14.89
N PHE A 51 13.07 6.30 15.59
CA PHE A 51 13.63 4.96 15.36
C PHE A 51 12.68 3.81 15.75
N ASN A 52 11.59 4.08 16.47
CA ASN A 52 10.53 3.08 16.66
C ASN A 52 9.62 2.91 15.43
N TYR A 53 9.71 3.81 14.45
CA TYR A 53 8.90 3.82 13.23
C TYR A 53 9.70 3.58 11.96
N PHE A 54 10.92 4.13 11.87
CA PHE A 54 11.74 4.08 10.67
C PHE A 54 13.19 3.71 11.00
N GLU A 55 13.80 2.89 10.15
CA GLU A 55 15.21 2.53 10.28
C GLU A 55 16.14 3.66 9.79
N SER A 56 15.67 4.46 8.84
CA SER A 56 16.44 5.55 8.23
C SER A 56 15.57 6.74 7.84
N LYS A 57 16.20 7.89 7.60
CA LYS A 57 15.50 9.08 7.09
C LYS A 57 14.97 8.88 5.67
N GLU A 58 15.67 8.09 4.87
CA GLU A 58 15.27 7.70 3.52
C GLU A 58 14.03 6.81 3.54
N ASP A 59 13.80 6.06 4.63
CA ASP A 59 12.57 5.29 4.83
C ASP A 59 11.38 6.20 5.14
N ALA A 60 11.56 7.18 6.04
CA ALA A 60 10.51 8.13 6.38
C ALA A 60 10.02 8.94 5.18
N ILE A 61 10.93 9.49 4.37
CA ILE A 61 10.57 10.26 3.17
C ILE A 61 9.86 9.40 2.12
N LEU A 62 10.33 8.15 1.92
CA LEU A 62 9.74 7.24 0.94
C LEU A 62 8.49 6.51 1.47
N GLY A 63 8.12 6.71 2.73
CA GLY A 63 7.04 5.97 3.39
C GLY A 63 7.33 4.47 3.49
N LEU A 64 8.60 4.08 3.44
CA LEU A 64 8.98 2.68 3.60
C LEU A 64 8.99 2.40 5.10
N HIS A 65 8.12 1.52 5.51
CA HIS A 65 8.16 0.93 6.83
C HIS A 65 8.02 -0.57 6.64
N ASP A 66 8.38 -1.33 7.68
CA ASP A 66 8.15 -2.77 7.65
C ASP A 66 6.72 -3.04 7.22
N PRO A 67 6.52 -3.88 6.19
CA PRO A 67 5.21 -4.07 5.61
C PRO A 67 4.25 -4.55 6.69
N GLU A 68 3.09 -3.91 6.76
CA GLU A 68 1.94 -4.43 7.52
C GLU A 68 1.42 -5.76 6.95
N ILE A 69 1.99 -6.23 5.81
CA ILE A 69 1.86 -7.61 5.34
C ILE A 69 2.79 -8.50 6.17
N THR A 70 2.36 -8.81 7.39
CA THR A 70 2.95 -9.89 8.16
C THR A 70 2.30 -11.22 7.76
N ASP A 71 2.97 -12.34 7.99
CA ASP A 71 2.36 -13.67 7.85
C ASP A 71 1.07 -13.77 8.68
N GLU A 72 0.99 -13.07 9.81
CA GLU A 72 -0.21 -12.95 10.63
C GLU A 72 -1.33 -12.19 9.91
N THR A 73 -1.05 -11.04 9.31
CA THR A 73 -2.03 -10.26 8.51
C THR A 73 -2.59 -11.11 7.37
N VAL A 74 -1.71 -11.81 6.65
CA VAL A 74 -2.10 -12.71 5.56
C VAL A 74 -2.94 -13.86 6.11
N THR A 75 -2.51 -14.51 7.19
CA THR A 75 -3.25 -15.63 7.80
C THR A 75 -4.62 -15.21 8.31
N GLN A 76 -4.72 -14.06 8.97
CA GLN A 76 -5.96 -13.50 9.49
C GLN A 76 -6.93 -13.18 8.35
N HIS A 77 -6.43 -12.54 7.29
CA HIS A 77 -7.21 -12.24 6.10
C HIS A 77 -7.71 -13.52 5.40
N LEU A 78 -6.81 -14.48 5.20
CA LEU A 78 -7.11 -15.79 4.62
C LEU A 78 -8.09 -16.63 5.45
N SER A 79 -8.17 -16.39 6.75
CA SER A 79 -9.11 -17.08 7.66
C SER A 79 -10.48 -16.42 7.65
N GLY A 80 -10.54 -15.09 7.49
CA GLY A 80 -11.80 -14.33 7.38
C GLY A 80 -12.49 -14.44 6.02
N THR A 81 -11.80 -14.95 5.01
CA THR A 81 -12.25 -15.02 3.60
C THR A 81 -12.79 -16.40 3.19
N ALA A 82 -13.01 -17.31 4.14
CA ALA A 82 -13.54 -18.64 3.84
C ALA A 82 -14.88 -18.57 3.09
N GLY A 83 -14.88 -18.95 1.81
CA GLY A 83 -16.06 -18.92 0.93
C GLY A 83 -16.26 -17.62 0.12
N SER A 84 -15.39 -16.62 0.28
CA SER A 84 -15.41 -15.41 -0.56
C SER A 84 -14.73 -15.63 -1.92
N ASP A 85 -15.11 -14.84 -2.92
CA ASP A 85 -14.50 -14.90 -4.26
C ASP A 85 -13.04 -14.39 -4.23
N LEU A 86 -12.20 -14.92 -5.12
CA LEU A 86 -10.78 -14.57 -5.22
C LEU A 86 -10.55 -13.05 -5.34
N ILE A 87 -11.37 -12.37 -6.14
CA ILE A 87 -11.25 -10.92 -6.36
C ILE A 87 -11.55 -10.17 -5.06
N GLU A 88 -12.63 -10.52 -4.35
CA GLU A 88 -12.98 -9.87 -3.08
C GLU A 88 -11.91 -10.08 -2.03
N SER A 89 -11.41 -11.30 -1.90
CA SER A 89 -10.29 -11.61 -1.01
C SER A 89 -9.06 -10.77 -1.35
N LEU A 90 -8.63 -10.75 -2.61
CA LEU A 90 -7.44 -10.02 -3.00
C LEU A 90 -7.62 -8.50 -2.83
N MET A 91 -8.80 -7.97 -3.16
CA MET A 91 -9.09 -6.54 -3.04
C MET A 91 -9.07 -6.11 -1.57
N GLY A 92 -9.69 -6.85 -0.67
CA GLY A 92 -9.63 -6.55 0.77
C GLY A 92 -8.20 -6.54 1.31
N LEU A 93 -7.35 -7.48 0.85
CA LEU A 93 -5.93 -7.49 1.19
C LEU A 93 -5.21 -6.25 0.62
N LEU A 94 -5.45 -5.92 -0.64
CA LEU A 94 -4.80 -4.77 -1.27
C LEU A 94 -5.22 -3.46 -0.58
N PHE A 95 -6.48 -3.30 -0.20
CA PHE A 95 -6.93 -2.12 0.56
C PHE A 95 -6.41 -2.11 2.00
N SER A 96 -6.23 -3.26 2.65
CA SER A 96 -5.59 -3.28 3.98
C SER A 96 -4.12 -2.88 3.92
N VAL A 97 -3.43 -3.21 2.83
CA VAL A 97 -2.01 -2.90 2.61
C VAL A 97 -1.81 -1.48 2.09
N LEU A 98 -2.60 -1.08 1.12
CA LEU A 98 -2.44 0.19 0.40
C LEU A 98 -3.29 1.32 1.00
N GLY A 99 -4.22 1.02 1.92
CA GLY A 99 -5.21 1.98 2.42
C GLY A 99 -4.61 3.27 3.00
N SER A 100 -3.48 3.16 3.70
CA SER A 100 -2.75 4.34 4.22
C SER A 100 -2.15 5.22 3.10
N SER A 101 -1.80 4.63 1.96
CA SER A 101 -1.27 5.32 0.77
C SER A 101 -2.37 5.81 -0.18
N ILE A 102 -3.56 5.20 -0.13
CA ILE A 102 -4.71 5.56 -0.97
C ILE A 102 -5.38 6.86 -0.48
N GLY A 103 -5.38 7.11 0.84
CA GLY A 103 -6.02 8.29 1.43
C GLY A 103 -5.26 9.60 1.29
N ASP A 104 -3.95 9.56 1.02
CA ASP A 104 -3.09 10.75 0.99
C ASP A 104 -2.40 10.92 -0.37
N THR A 105 -3.19 11.36 -1.34
CA THR A 105 -2.74 11.54 -2.73
C THR A 105 -1.66 12.62 -2.84
N ASP A 106 -1.71 13.65 -1.99
CA ASP A 106 -0.75 14.76 -1.98
C ASP A 106 0.64 14.30 -1.51
N LEU A 107 0.69 13.48 -0.46
CA LEU A 107 1.95 12.89 0.02
C LEU A 107 2.55 11.95 -1.03
N HIS A 108 1.73 11.15 -1.72
CA HIS A 108 2.20 10.30 -2.82
C HIS A 108 2.79 11.11 -3.97
N HIS A 109 2.10 12.17 -4.42
CA HIS A 109 2.60 13.06 -5.46
C HIS A 109 3.93 13.68 -5.04
N SER A 110 4.00 14.23 -3.83
CA SER A 110 5.21 14.84 -3.28
C SER A 110 6.40 13.89 -3.27
N ARG A 111 6.18 12.62 -2.90
CA ARG A 111 7.21 11.56 -2.99
C ARG A 111 7.67 11.30 -4.43
N MET A 112 6.75 11.27 -5.39
CA MET A 112 7.12 11.10 -6.80
C MET A 112 7.96 12.26 -7.31
N THR A 113 7.64 13.50 -6.91
CA THR A 113 8.44 14.69 -7.20
C THR A 113 9.85 14.57 -6.61
N ILE A 114 9.96 14.18 -5.34
CA ILE A 114 11.24 13.94 -4.67
C ILE A 114 12.06 12.87 -5.39
N LEU A 115 11.46 11.75 -5.78
CA LEU A 115 12.14 10.67 -6.50
C LEU A 115 12.68 11.12 -7.87
N GLN A 116 11.95 11.99 -8.57
CA GLN A 116 12.40 12.59 -9.83
C GLN A 116 13.60 13.52 -9.62
N GLN A 117 13.59 14.30 -8.53
CA GLN A 117 14.67 15.23 -8.18
C GLN A 117 15.91 14.52 -7.59
N HIS A 118 15.72 13.35 -6.97
CA HIS A 118 16.76 12.60 -6.27
C HIS A 118 16.83 11.13 -6.73
N PRO A 119 17.38 10.86 -7.93
CA PRO A 119 17.43 9.51 -8.51
C PRO A 119 18.12 8.46 -7.65
N GLN A 120 19.02 8.87 -6.74
CA GLN A 120 19.65 7.96 -5.78
C GLN A 120 18.66 7.25 -4.85
N LEU A 121 17.48 7.84 -4.62
CA LEU A 121 16.41 7.24 -3.83
C LEU A 121 15.62 6.18 -4.61
N LEU A 122 15.65 6.22 -5.96
CA LEU A 122 14.91 5.28 -6.82
C LEU A 122 15.33 3.84 -6.56
N ARG A 123 16.63 3.57 -6.38
CA ARG A 123 17.12 2.20 -6.12
C ARG A 123 16.51 1.63 -4.84
N ARG A 124 16.39 2.45 -3.78
CA ARG A 124 15.79 2.04 -2.51
C ARG A 124 14.29 1.81 -2.67
N HIS A 125 13.60 2.75 -3.33
CA HIS A 125 12.17 2.64 -3.61
C HIS A 125 11.83 1.38 -4.44
N MET A 126 12.57 1.12 -5.51
CA MET A 126 12.36 -0.06 -6.37
C MET A 126 12.63 -1.37 -5.61
N ALA A 127 13.66 -1.41 -4.77
CA ALA A 127 13.94 -2.60 -3.97
C ALA A 127 12.79 -2.91 -2.99
N GLN A 128 12.18 -1.90 -2.38
CA GLN A 128 11.02 -2.10 -1.52
C GLN A 128 9.78 -2.52 -2.32
N MET A 129 9.49 -1.85 -3.43
CA MET A 129 8.36 -2.21 -4.30
C MET A 129 8.45 -3.65 -4.81
N ASN A 130 9.66 -4.11 -5.16
CA ASN A 130 9.88 -5.49 -5.57
C ASN A 130 9.59 -6.48 -4.43
N ARG A 131 10.05 -6.20 -3.20
CA ARG A 131 9.76 -7.05 -2.03
C ARG A 131 8.26 -7.12 -1.75
N MET A 132 7.58 -5.98 -1.78
CA MET A 132 6.13 -5.92 -1.56
C MET A 132 5.38 -6.70 -2.64
N LEU A 133 5.78 -6.54 -3.91
CA LEU A 133 5.19 -7.26 -5.04
C LEU A 133 5.39 -8.78 -4.91
N GLU A 134 6.57 -9.23 -4.47
CA GLU A 134 6.87 -10.64 -4.24
C GLU A 134 5.98 -11.23 -3.12
N GLN A 135 5.82 -10.53 -2.00
CA GLN A 135 4.96 -10.94 -0.90
C GLN A 135 3.47 -11.00 -1.30
N LEU A 136 2.98 -9.98 -2.02
CA LEU A 136 1.62 -9.95 -2.54
C LEU A 136 1.38 -11.06 -3.58
N THR A 137 2.39 -11.35 -4.41
CA THR A 137 2.33 -12.45 -5.38
C THR A 137 2.19 -13.79 -4.65
N ALA A 138 3.02 -14.06 -3.63
CA ALA A 138 2.96 -15.29 -2.84
C ALA A 138 1.59 -15.47 -2.15
N THR A 139 1.03 -14.38 -1.62
CA THR A 139 -0.30 -14.40 -1.02
C THR A 139 -1.40 -14.67 -2.06
N THR A 140 -1.29 -14.05 -3.24
CA THR A 140 -2.22 -14.27 -4.35
C THR A 140 -2.17 -15.72 -4.85
N GLN A 141 -0.99 -16.35 -4.89
CA GLN A 141 -0.87 -17.78 -5.20
C GLN A 141 -1.61 -18.65 -4.18
N THR A 142 -1.51 -18.30 -2.89
CA THR A 142 -2.23 -19.01 -1.81
C THR A 142 -3.74 -18.89 -1.95
N LEU A 143 -4.23 -17.71 -2.35
CA LEU A 143 -5.65 -17.50 -2.67
C LEU A 143 -6.09 -18.29 -3.90
N MET A 144 -5.31 -18.26 -4.99
CA MET A 144 -5.60 -18.99 -6.22
C MET A 144 -5.67 -20.51 -5.99
N ALA A 145 -4.80 -21.06 -5.13
CA ALA A 145 -4.80 -22.50 -4.82
C ALA A 145 -6.11 -22.99 -4.15
N ARG A 146 -6.91 -22.08 -3.59
CA ARG A 146 -8.22 -22.38 -2.98
C ARG A 146 -9.38 -22.24 -3.97
N ASP A 147 -9.12 -21.67 -5.15
CA ASP A 147 -10.12 -21.37 -6.15
C ASP A 147 -10.15 -22.48 -7.21
N PRO A 148 -11.31 -23.18 -7.39
CA PRO A 148 -11.43 -24.27 -8.34
C PRO A 148 -11.08 -23.91 -9.78
N ARG A 149 -11.16 -22.63 -10.16
CA ARG A 149 -10.81 -22.14 -11.50
C ARG A 149 -9.33 -22.28 -11.84
N PHE A 150 -8.47 -22.47 -10.84
CA PHE A 150 -7.02 -22.61 -11.02
C PHE A 150 -6.49 -23.99 -10.62
N ALA A 151 -7.37 -24.98 -10.40
CA ALA A 151 -7.00 -26.31 -9.91
C ALA A 151 -6.09 -27.10 -10.88
N ASP A 152 -6.15 -26.79 -12.18
CA ASP A 152 -5.39 -27.43 -13.25
C ASP A 152 -4.14 -26.63 -13.69
N VAL A 153 -3.82 -25.53 -13.00
CA VAL A 153 -2.69 -24.69 -13.35
C VAL A 153 -1.38 -25.27 -12.81
N ASP A 154 -0.45 -25.56 -13.71
CA ASP A 154 0.91 -26.00 -13.37
C ASP A 154 1.64 -24.98 -12.48
N ALA A 155 2.49 -25.48 -11.57
CA ALA A 155 3.26 -24.66 -10.64
C ALA A 155 4.12 -23.58 -11.32
N SER A 156 4.63 -23.84 -12.52
CA SER A 156 5.43 -22.89 -13.31
C SER A 156 4.61 -21.69 -13.83
N ARG A 157 3.28 -21.84 -13.94
CA ARG A 157 2.36 -20.82 -14.43
C ARG A 157 1.62 -20.10 -13.30
N THR A 158 1.58 -20.68 -12.10
CA THR A 158 0.89 -20.09 -10.94
C THR A 158 1.45 -18.71 -10.59
N ALA A 159 2.78 -18.53 -10.54
CA ALA A 159 3.37 -17.25 -10.14
C ALA A 159 3.13 -16.13 -11.18
N PRO A 160 3.36 -16.34 -12.49
CA PRO A 160 3.00 -15.34 -13.50
C PRO A 160 1.50 -15.02 -13.53
N MET A 161 0.62 -16.03 -13.36
CA MET A 161 -0.82 -15.79 -13.29
C MET A 161 -1.20 -14.96 -12.05
N ALA A 162 -0.61 -15.25 -10.89
CA ALA A 162 -0.81 -14.48 -9.68
C ALA A 162 -0.38 -13.01 -9.86
N GLN A 163 0.75 -12.77 -10.52
CA GLN A 163 1.19 -11.41 -10.88
C GLN A 163 0.18 -10.70 -11.78
N VAL A 164 -0.36 -11.38 -12.81
CA VAL A 164 -1.38 -10.79 -13.69
C VAL A 164 -2.66 -10.46 -12.92
N VAL A 165 -3.16 -11.39 -12.09
CA VAL A 165 -4.34 -11.16 -11.24
C VAL A 165 -4.13 -9.96 -10.34
N LEU A 166 -2.94 -9.86 -9.72
CA LEU A 166 -2.54 -8.73 -8.89
C LEU A 166 -2.50 -7.40 -9.66
N MET A 167 -1.92 -7.39 -10.86
CA MET A 167 -1.87 -6.18 -11.71
C MET A 167 -3.25 -5.74 -12.19
N VAL A 168 -4.14 -6.68 -12.51
CA VAL A 168 -5.52 -6.38 -12.90
C VAL A 168 -6.28 -5.76 -11.73
N CYS A 169 -6.17 -6.34 -10.53
CA CYS A 169 -6.80 -5.78 -9.32
C CYS A 169 -6.20 -4.41 -8.96
N GLY A 170 -4.88 -4.27 -8.90
CA GLY A 170 -4.22 -2.98 -8.65
C GLY A 170 -4.57 -1.91 -9.70
N GLY A 171 -4.73 -2.30 -10.96
CA GLY A 171 -5.21 -1.44 -12.03
C GLY A 171 -6.62 -0.89 -11.78
N SER A 172 -7.54 -1.72 -11.29
CA SER A 172 -8.90 -1.29 -10.92
C SER A 172 -8.92 -0.33 -9.73
N ILE A 173 -8.07 -0.55 -8.71
CA ILE A 173 -7.90 0.38 -7.58
C ILE A 173 -7.44 1.73 -8.10
N ARG A 174 -6.37 1.75 -8.90
CA ARG A 174 -5.83 2.99 -9.48
C ARG A 174 -6.89 3.73 -10.31
N ALA A 175 -7.71 3.02 -11.08
CA ALA A 175 -8.79 3.62 -11.86
C ALA A 175 -9.89 4.22 -10.95
N ALA A 176 -10.32 3.50 -9.92
CA ALA A 176 -11.32 3.96 -8.96
C ALA A 176 -10.84 5.20 -8.18
N VAL A 177 -9.59 5.20 -7.70
CA VAL A 177 -8.98 6.35 -7.01
C VAL A 177 -8.91 7.57 -7.93
N LYS A 178 -8.53 7.37 -9.20
CA LYS A 178 -8.48 8.46 -10.18
C LYS A 178 -9.88 9.05 -10.43
N GLU A 179 -10.89 8.20 -10.65
CA GLU A 179 -12.28 8.64 -10.85
C GLU A 179 -12.80 9.42 -9.63
N TRP A 180 -12.47 8.95 -8.42
CA TRP A 180 -12.81 9.61 -7.17
C TRP A 180 -12.15 10.99 -7.03
N ALA A 181 -10.85 11.09 -7.33
CA ALA A 181 -10.11 12.35 -7.29
C ALA A 181 -10.65 13.38 -8.30
N GLU A 182 -11.00 12.93 -9.52
CA GLU A 182 -11.60 13.78 -10.56
C GLU A 182 -13.02 14.27 -10.20
N ALA A 183 -13.72 13.57 -9.30
CA ALA A 183 -15.05 13.94 -8.80
C ALA A 183 -15.02 14.87 -7.57
N ASP A 184 -13.90 15.55 -7.31
CA ASP A 184 -13.62 16.33 -6.09
C ASP A 184 -13.74 15.51 -4.78
N GLY A 185 -13.54 14.19 -4.83
CA GLY A 185 -13.65 13.33 -3.66
C GLY A 185 -15.04 13.28 -3.01
N LYS A 186 -16.10 13.60 -3.78
CA LYS A 186 -17.48 13.70 -3.26
C LYS A 186 -18.09 12.35 -2.87
N ALA A 187 -17.60 11.25 -3.44
CA ALA A 187 -18.02 9.92 -3.02
C ALA A 187 -17.28 9.51 -1.74
N PRO A 188 -17.90 8.77 -0.82
CA PRO A 188 -17.22 8.27 0.37
C PRO A 188 -16.01 7.41 -0.01
N ILE A 189 -14.88 7.60 0.69
CA ILE A 189 -13.66 6.80 0.46
C ILE A 189 -13.92 5.32 0.74
N GLU A 190 -14.89 5.03 1.60
CA GLU A 190 -15.40 3.70 1.94
C GLU A 190 -16.04 2.98 0.74
N GLU A 191 -16.46 3.70 -0.30
CA GLU A 191 -17.02 3.12 -1.52
C GLU A 191 -15.94 2.74 -2.55
N LEU A 192 -14.68 3.17 -2.37
CA LEU A 192 -13.59 2.91 -3.32
C LEU A 192 -13.33 1.41 -3.52
N GLU A 193 -13.37 0.63 -2.44
CA GLU A 193 -13.15 -0.82 -2.51
C GLU A 193 -14.23 -1.48 -3.37
N GLN A 194 -15.50 -1.17 -3.07
CA GLN A 194 -16.63 -1.71 -3.81
C GLN A 194 -16.59 -1.28 -5.28
N ARG A 195 -16.24 -0.01 -5.55
CA ARG A 195 -16.10 0.52 -6.91
C ARG A 195 -15.02 -0.22 -7.69
N ALA A 196 -13.86 -0.43 -7.09
CA ALA A 196 -12.76 -1.11 -7.74
C ALA A 196 -13.10 -2.60 -8.01
N ILE A 197 -13.78 -3.29 -7.07
CA ILE A 197 -14.30 -4.65 -7.28
C ILE A 197 -15.27 -4.70 -8.47
N THR A 198 -16.20 -3.74 -8.55
CA THR A 198 -17.14 -3.66 -9.67
C THR A 198 -16.41 -3.46 -11.00
N LEU A 199 -15.43 -2.55 -11.06
CA LEU A 199 -14.65 -2.28 -12.28
C LEU A 199 -13.91 -3.52 -12.78
N VAL A 200 -13.22 -4.25 -11.90
CA VAL A 200 -12.48 -5.45 -12.32
C VAL A 200 -13.42 -6.56 -12.81
N ARG A 201 -14.57 -6.76 -12.16
CA ARG A 201 -15.58 -7.74 -12.61
C ARG A 201 -16.12 -7.38 -13.99
N GLU A 202 -16.56 -6.14 -14.17
CA GLU A 202 -17.09 -5.64 -15.43
C GLU A 202 -16.11 -5.80 -16.59
N VAL A 203 -14.84 -5.45 -16.40
CA VAL A 203 -13.80 -5.61 -17.43
C VAL A 203 -13.56 -7.10 -17.72
N THR A 204 -13.44 -7.93 -16.68
CA THR A 204 -13.18 -9.37 -16.84
C THR A 204 -14.34 -10.08 -17.55
N GLU A 205 -15.58 -9.70 -17.29
CA GLU A 205 -16.76 -10.25 -17.96
C GLU A 205 -16.86 -9.83 -19.42
N ARG A 206 -16.56 -8.57 -19.75
CA ARG A 206 -16.61 -8.07 -21.14
C ARG A 206 -15.49 -8.62 -22.04
N LEU A 207 -14.41 -9.14 -21.45
CA LEU A 207 -13.29 -9.75 -22.16
C LEU A 207 -13.44 -11.27 -22.38
N ARG A 208 -14.48 -11.90 -21.83
CA ARG A 208 -14.83 -13.30 -22.06
C ARG A 208 -15.69 -13.45 -23.32
#